data_AF-A0AAQ4D8T0-F1
#
_entry.id   AF-A0AAQ4D8T0-F1
#
_cell.length_a   1.000
_cell.length_b   1.000
_cell.length_c   1.000
_cell.angle_alpha   90.00
_cell.angle_beta   90.00
_cell.angle_gamma   90.00
#
_symmetry.space_group_name_H-M   'P 1'
#
loop_
_entity.id
_entity.type
_entity.pdbx_description
1 polymer ?
#
loop_
_entity_poly.entity_id
_entity_poly.type
_entity_poly.pdbx_seq_one_letter_code
_entity_poly.pdbx_strand_id
1 'polypeptide(L)'
;MLPKDLVAYCNLSDQSQVVALDIGCNSGELTTHLYRNLASSGMTDVKMLAIDIDSSLIECAKKNCSYPEAIEYMCLDITSNASVESLTAYLEKLGRDAFDVTFCFSVTMWIHLNHGDNGLKQFLETVSKNTHFLLVEAQLWKCYRSASRRMRRSNETEFQNLEALSMNVNVEDNIHDFLQGRCGLQVVECFGQTQWGRKVTLYKRKEAV
;
A
#
# COMPACT_ATOMS: atom_id res chain seq x y z
N MET A 1 -0.60 14.99 -5.01
CA MET A 1 -0.14 15.52 -3.71
C MET A 1 -0.75 14.63 -2.64
N LEU A 2 0.03 14.19 -1.67
CA LEU A 2 -0.52 13.58 -0.46
C LEU A 2 -1.44 14.59 0.23
N PRO A 3 -2.55 14.16 0.85
CA PRO A 3 -3.43 15.07 1.56
C PRO A 3 -2.63 15.71 2.69
N LYS A 4 -2.52 17.04 2.71
CA LYS A 4 -1.78 17.74 3.77
C LYS A 4 -2.33 17.42 5.16
N ASP A 5 -3.61 17.08 5.25
CA ASP A 5 -4.33 16.82 6.49
C ASP A 5 -4.57 15.33 6.75
N LEU A 6 -3.77 14.41 6.16
CA LEU A 6 -3.95 12.97 6.34
C LEU A 6 -3.99 12.55 7.82
N VAL A 7 -3.15 13.16 8.66
CA VAL A 7 -3.14 12.95 10.12
C VAL A 7 -4.50 13.26 10.74
N ALA A 8 -5.17 14.33 10.29
CA ALA A 8 -6.50 14.71 10.76
C ALA A 8 -7.59 13.74 10.27
N TYR A 9 -7.56 13.34 8.99
CA TYR A 9 -8.52 12.36 8.45
C TYR A 9 -8.44 11.00 9.15
N CYS A 10 -7.25 10.62 9.61
CA CYS A 10 -7.02 9.38 10.33
C CYS A 10 -7.14 9.52 11.86
N ASN A 11 -7.51 10.70 12.38
CA ASN A 11 -7.56 11.00 13.82
C ASN A 11 -6.28 10.62 14.58
N LEU A 12 -5.11 10.84 13.98
CA LEU A 12 -3.82 10.43 14.54
C LEU A 12 -3.16 11.51 15.42
N SER A 13 -3.72 12.72 15.46
CA SER A 13 -3.13 13.87 16.16
C SER A 13 -2.95 13.67 17.67
N ASP A 14 -3.81 12.87 18.30
CA ASP A 14 -3.81 12.63 19.75
C ASP A 14 -2.99 11.39 20.14
N GLN A 15 -2.44 10.65 19.16
CA GLN A 15 -1.63 9.47 19.43
C GLN A 15 -0.19 9.85 19.79
N SER A 16 0.34 9.23 20.84
CA SER A 16 1.76 9.37 21.21
C SER A 16 2.70 8.68 20.21
N GLN A 17 2.22 7.63 19.54
CA GLN A 17 2.95 6.93 18.49
C GLN A 17 2.03 6.48 17.36
N VAL A 18 2.46 6.71 16.11
CA VAL A 18 1.82 6.24 14.88
C VAL A 18 2.71 5.19 14.22
N VAL A 19 2.11 4.06 13.84
CA VAL A 19 2.79 2.97 13.13
C VAL A 19 2.20 2.81 11.73
N ALA A 20 3.04 3.01 10.71
CA ALA A 20 2.63 3.04 9.31
C ALA A 20 3.31 1.94 8.47
N LEU A 21 2.63 1.49 7.41
CA LEU A 21 3.17 0.55 6.43
C LEU A 21 3.11 1.15 5.02
N ASP A 22 4.22 1.11 4.27
CA ASP A 22 4.30 1.47 2.86
C ASP A 22 4.61 0.23 2.00
N ILE A 23 3.71 -0.13 1.09
CA ILE A 23 3.80 -1.35 0.28
C ILE A 23 4.20 -1.01 -1.15
N GLY A 24 5.31 -1.59 -1.61
CA GLY A 24 5.91 -1.27 -2.91
C GLY A 24 6.69 0.04 -2.84
N CYS A 25 7.53 0.19 -1.82
CA CYS A 25 8.21 1.44 -1.50
C CYS A 25 9.26 1.87 -2.54
N ASN A 26 9.63 0.99 -3.48
CA ASN A 26 10.67 1.20 -4.45
C ASN A 26 11.98 1.63 -3.74
N SER A 27 12.68 2.66 -4.23
CA SER A 27 13.87 3.24 -3.60
C SER A 27 13.60 4.19 -2.42
N GLY A 28 12.36 4.28 -1.92
CA GLY A 28 12.02 4.96 -0.65
C GLY A 28 11.80 6.48 -0.73
N GLU A 29 11.78 7.08 -1.91
CA GLU A 29 11.55 8.53 -2.06
C GLU A 29 10.15 8.92 -1.56
N LEU A 30 9.10 8.21 -2.00
CA LEU A 30 7.74 8.48 -1.55
C LEU A 30 7.57 8.18 -0.06
N THR A 31 8.15 7.07 0.42
CA THR A 31 8.18 6.69 1.83
C THR A 31 8.71 7.82 2.71
N THR A 32 9.81 8.47 2.31
CA THR A 32 10.38 9.60 3.04
C THR A 32 9.42 10.80 3.10
N HIS A 33 8.67 11.06 2.02
CA HIS A 33 7.65 12.12 2.00
C HIS A 33 6.43 11.77 2.86
N LEU A 34 5.99 10.51 2.85
CA LEU A 34 4.91 10.00 3.70
C LEU A 34 5.26 10.14 5.18
N TYR A 35 6.45 9.67 5.57
CA TYR A 35 6.97 9.81 6.93
C TYR A 35 6.98 11.27 7.39
N ARG A 36 7.53 12.19 6.57
CA ARG A 36 7.55 13.62 6.90
C ARG A 36 6.16 14.21 7.07
N ASN A 37 5.19 13.79 6.26
CA ASN A 37 3.81 14.25 6.40
C ASN A 37 3.19 13.77 7.72
N LEU A 38 3.39 12.51 8.10
CA LEU A 38 2.91 11.97 9.38
C LEU A 38 3.61 12.62 10.58
N ALA A 39 4.93 12.84 10.49
CA ALA A 39 5.72 13.43 11.56
C ALA A 39 5.57 14.96 11.68
N SER A 40 4.87 15.61 10.74
CA SER A 40 4.77 17.08 10.68
C SER A 40 4.00 17.70 11.85
N SER A 41 3.22 16.92 12.61
CA SER A 41 2.55 17.37 13.84
C SER A 41 3.50 17.60 15.02
N GLY A 42 4.74 17.06 14.97
CA GLY A 42 5.81 17.29 15.95
C GLY A 42 5.60 16.66 17.34
N MET A 43 4.39 16.19 17.66
CA MET A 43 4.05 15.61 18.97
C MET A 43 4.04 14.08 18.99
N THR A 44 4.07 13.44 17.81
CA THR A 44 3.85 12.00 17.64
C THR A 44 5.14 11.31 17.21
N ASP A 45 5.55 10.25 17.92
CA ASP A 45 6.60 9.33 17.44
C ASP A 45 6.07 8.53 16.24
N VAL A 46 6.72 8.61 15.09
CA VAL A 46 6.27 7.89 13.89
C VAL A 46 7.23 6.75 13.61
N LYS A 47 6.71 5.53 13.56
CA LYS A 47 7.41 4.34 13.08
C LYS A 47 6.83 3.90 11.75
N MET A 48 7.68 3.65 10.77
CA MET A 48 7.26 3.26 9.43
C MET A 48 8.00 2.00 9.00
N LEU A 49 7.25 1.00 8.56
CA LEU A 49 7.77 -0.14 7.80
C LEU A 49 7.54 0.12 6.32
N ALA A 50 8.58 -0.03 5.51
CA ALA A 50 8.52 0.14 4.06
C ALA A 50 9.02 -1.13 3.39
N ILE A 51 8.16 -1.74 2.57
CA ILE A 51 8.43 -3.05 1.97
C ILE A 51 8.44 -2.98 0.45
N ASP A 52 9.31 -3.77 -0.16
CA ASP A 52 9.36 -4.01 -1.59
C ASP A 52 9.84 -5.44 -1.84
N ILE A 53 9.48 -6.02 -2.98
CA ILE A 53 9.89 -7.37 -3.35
C ILE A 53 11.33 -7.41 -3.89
N ASP A 54 11.83 -6.28 -4.39
CA ASP A 54 13.16 -6.18 -4.97
C ASP A 54 14.20 -5.78 -3.90
N SER A 55 15.11 -6.72 -3.59
CA SER A 55 16.17 -6.51 -2.60
C SER A 55 17.12 -5.37 -2.97
N SER A 56 17.36 -5.14 -4.26
CA SER A 56 18.26 -4.08 -4.73
C SER A 56 17.65 -2.69 -4.53
N LEU A 57 16.33 -2.56 -4.70
CA LEU A 57 15.60 -1.34 -4.38
C LEU A 57 15.60 -1.08 -2.87
N ILE A 58 15.42 -2.13 -2.07
CA ILE A 58 15.50 -2.02 -0.60
C ILE A 58 16.91 -1.61 -0.13
N GLU A 59 17.96 -2.15 -0.73
CA GLU A 59 19.34 -1.72 -0.44
C GLU A 59 19.56 -0.24 -0.79
N CYS A 60 19.05 0.20 -1.95
CA CYS A 60 19.06 1.60 -2.37
C CYS A 60 18.31 2.49 -1.36
N ALA A 61 17.11 2.08 -0.95
CA ALA A 61 16.27 2.79 0.00
C ALA A 61 16.93 2.93 1.37
N LYS A 62 17.55 1.85 1.88
CA LYS A 62 18.33 1.86 3.12
C LYS A 62 19.50 2.83 3.03
N LYS A 63 20.26 2.78 1.94
CA LYS A 63 21.43 3.65 1.73
C LYS A 63 21.07 5.13 1.68
N ASN A 64 19.91 5.45 1.10
CA ASN A 64 19.44 6.83 0.93
C ASN A 64 18.49 7.29 2.06
N CYS A 65 18.25 6.46 3.08
CA CYS A 65 17.32 6.76 4.16
C CYS A 65 17.85 7.89 5.05
N SER A 66 17.09 8.98 5.14
CA SER A 66 17.40 10.11 6.04
C SER A 66 16.96 9.89 7.50
N TYR A 67 16.18 8.83 7.77
CA TYR A 67 15.52 8.58 9.06
C TYR A 67 15.64 7.10 9.50
N PRO A 68 16.85 6.55 9.66
CA PRO A 68 17.06 5.11 9.90
C PRO A 68 16.47 4.60 11.24
N GLU A 69 16.27 5.48 12.22
CA GLU A 69 15.65 5.12 13.51
C GLU A 69 14.11 5.11 13.49
N ALA A 70 13.51 5.59 12.39
CA ALA A 70 12.07 5.76 12.24
C ALA A 70 11.50 4.97 11.06
N ILE A 71 12.27 4.80 9.98
CA ILE A 71 11.87 4.06 8.78
C ILE A 71 12.70 2.78 8.67
N GLU A 72 12.05 1.64 8.81
CA GLU A 72 12.62 0.32 8.60
C GLU A 72 12.27 -0.16 7.18
N TYR A 73 13.28 -0.52 6.39
CA TYR A 73 13.08 -1.07 5.04
C TYR A 73 13.27 -2.59 5.03
N MET A 74 12.36 -3.32 4.41
CA MET A 74 12.37 -4.78 4.37
C MET A 74 12.09 -5.31 2.96
N CYS A 75 12.92 -6.26 2.52
CA CYS A 75 12.65 -7.03 1.31
C CYS A 75 11.60 -8.08 1.64
N LEU A 76 10.39 -7.92 1.12
CA LEU A 76 9.26 -8.77 1.46
C LEU A 76 8.26 -8.88 0.30
N ASP A 77 7.93 -10.11 -0.08
CA ASP A 77 6.78 -10.38 -0.93
C ASP A 77 5.50 -10.39 -0.09
N ILE A 78 4.72 -9.31 -0.18
CA ILE A 78 3.45 -9.13 0.54
C ILE A 78 2.38 -10.17 0.17
N THR A 79 2.53 -10.88 -0.95
CA THR A 79 1.59 -11.92 -1.38
C THR A 79 1.95 -13.30 -0.83
N SER A 80 3.14 -13.46 -0.26
CA SER A 80 3.59 -14.71 0.33
C SER A 80 3.03 -14.91 1.75
N ASN A 81 2.88 -16.16 2.18
CA ASN A 81 2.47 -16.47 3.55
C ASN A 81 3.45 -15.95 4.61
N ALA A 82 4.74 -15.88 4.27
CA ALA A 82 5.79 -15.36 5.14
C ALA A 82 5.62 -13.86 5.47
N SER A 83 4.85 -13.12 4.66
CA SER A 83 4.54 -11.72 4.93
C SER A 83 3.76 -11.55 6.24
N VAL A 84 2.83 -12.45 6.54
CA VAL A 84 2.00 -12.35 7.76
C VAL A 84 2.86 -12.46 9.00
N GLU A 85 3.81 -13.40 9.02
CA GLU A 85 4.75 -13.57 10.14
C GLU A 85 5.65 -12.34 10.28
N SER A 86 6.17 -11.81 9.17
CA SER A 86 7.07 -10.65 9.16
C SER A 86 6.37 -9.37 9.64
N LEU A 87 5.14 -9.12 9.17
CA LEU A 87 4.34 -7.97 9.59
C LEU A 87 3.93 -8.09 11.06
N THR A 88 3.52 -9.27 11.50
CA THR A 88 3.18 -9.55 12.91
C THR A 88 4.39 -9.28 13.81
N ALA A 89 5.56 -9.81 13.47
CA ALA A 89 6.77 -9.61 14.26
C ALA A 89 7.17 -8.12 14.36
N TYR A 90 6.99 -7.34 13.28
CA TYR A 90 7.23 -5.90 13.30
C TYR A 90 6.26 -5.16 14.24
N LEU A 91 4.97 -5.50 14.19
CA LEU A 91 3.95 -4.90 15.05
C LEU A 91 4.17 -5.28 16.53
N GLU A 92 4.50 -6.54 16.81
CA GLU A 92 4.80 -7.04 18.17
C GLU A 92 6.00 -6.32 18.80
N LYS A 93 7.06 -6.04 18.03
CA LYS A 93 8.22 -5.22 18.46
C LYS A 93 7.80 -3.84 18.98
N LEU A 94 6.69 -3.30 18.46
CA LEU A 94 6.15 -1.99 18.82
C LEU A 94 4.96 -2.09 19.79
N GLY A 95 4.58 -3.29 20.24
CA GLY A 95 3.41 -3.51 21.09
C GLY A 95 2.09 -3.16 20.42
N ARG A 96 1.98 -3.34 19.10
CA ARG A 96 0.80 -3.03 18.29
C ARG A 96 0.18 -4.32 17.73
N ASP A 97 -1.12 -4.26 17.44
CA ASP A 97 -1.90 -5.34 16.81
C ASP A 97 -2.24 -5.03 15.33
N ALA A 98 -2.19 -3.77 14.95
CA ALA A 98 -2.41 -3.29 13.58
C ALA A 98 -1.59 -2.03 13.29
N PHE A 99 -1.39 -1.76 12.01
CA PHE A 99 -0.91 -0.47 11.54
C PHE A 99 -2.00 0.58 11.69
N ASP A 100 -1.64 1.79 12.11
CA ASP A 100 -2.54 2.94 12.09
C ASP A 100 -2.92 3.30 10.66
N VAL A 101 -1.94 3.27 9.75
CA VAL A 101 -2.19 3.56 8.33
C VAL A 101 -1.30 2.71 7.42
N THR A 102 -1.90 2.17 6.36
CA THR A 102 -1.21 1.45 5.29
C THR A 102 -1.37 2.18 3.97
N PHE A 103 -0.25 2.32 3.25
CA PHE A 103 -0.16 2.97 1.94
C PHE A 103 -0.02 1.93 0.83
N CYS A 104 -0.87 2.05 -0.19
CA CYS A 104 -0.88 1.21 -1.38
C CYS A 104 -0.86 2.09 -2.62
N PHE A 105 0.28 2.73 -2.89
CA PHE A 105 0.48 3.60 -4.05
C PHE A 105 1.01 2.80 -5.23
N SER A 106 0.26 2.76 -6.34
CA SER A 106 0.74 2.17 -7.59
C SER A 106 1.28 0.72 -7.46
N VAL A 107 0.71 -0.09 -6.56
CA VAL A 107 1.15 -1.49 -6.34
C VAL A 107 0.13 -2.53 -6.81
N THR A 108 -1.16 -2.21 -6.75
CA THR A 108 -2.27 -3.15 -7.02
C THR A 108 -2.21 -3.78 -8.41
N MET A 109 -1.80 -3.02 -9.44
CA MET A 109 -1.62 -3.55 -10.79
C MET A 109 -0.58 -4.65 -10.86
N TRP A 110 0.57 -4.48 -10.21
CA TRP A 110 1.67 -5.44 -10.28
C TRP A 110 1.28 -6.74 -9.58
N ILE A 111 0.61 -6.65 -8.44
CA ILE A 111 0.06 -7.81 -7.74
C ILE A 111 -0.94 -8.54 -8.63
N HIS A 112 -1.88 -7.80 -9.24
CA HIS A 112 -2.89 -8.36 -10.11
C HIS A 112 -2.29 -9.04 -11.37
N LEU A 113 -1.27 -8.44 -11.99
CA LEU A 113 -0.59 -9.01 -13.15
C LEU A 113 0.19 -10.30 -12.83
N ASN A 114 0.79 -10.38 -11.65
CA ASN A 114 1.61 -11.53 -11.25
C ASN A 114 0.78 -12.67 -10.63
N HIS A 115 -0.26 -12.34 -9.86
CA HIS A 115 -1.00 -13.31 -9.04
C HIS A 115 -2.50 -13.40 -9.37
N GLY A 116 -2.97 -12.67 -10.38
CA GLY A 116 -4.33 -12.75 -10.89
C GLY A 116 -5.36 -12.17 -9.93
N ASP A 117 -6.65 -12.37 -10.24
CA ASP A 117 -7.75 -11.86 -9.42
C ASP A 117 -7.66 -12.38 -7.97
N ASN A 118 -7.30 -13.65 -7.79
CA ASN A 118 -7.21 -14.27 -6.47
C ASN A 118 -6.07 -13.67 -5.65
N GLY A 119 -4.90 -13.46 -6.24
CA GLY A 119 -3.79 -12.82 -5.54
C GLY A 119 -4.09 -11.37 -5.17
N LEU A 120 -4.75 -10.61 -6.05
CA LEU A 120 -5.20 -9.27 -5.72
C LEU A 120 -6.20 -9.28 -4.55
N LYS A 121 -7.20 -10.17 -4.58
CA LYS A 121 -8.19 -10.31 -3.50
C LYS A 121 -7.55 -10.70 -2.17
N GLN A 122 -6.65 -11.69 -2.18
CA GLN A 122 -5.92 -12.12 -0.98
C GLN A 122 -5.06 -11.00 -0.42
N PHE A 123 -4.35 -10.26 -1.28
CA PHE A 123 -3.61 -9.07 -0.88
C PHE A 123 -4.51 -8.04 -0.20
N LEU A 124 -5.65 -7.68 -0.81
CA LEU A 124 -6.60 -6.70 -0.25
C LEU A 124 -7.17 -7.17 1.09
N GLU A 125 -7.49 -8.46 1.24
CA GLU A 125 -7.94 -9.04 2.51
C GLU A 125 -6.84 -8.97 3.58
N THR A 126 -5.59 -9.32 3.25
CA THR A 126 -4.45 -9.28 4.18
C THR A 126 -4.17 -7.87 4.66
N VAL A 127 -4.06 -6.89 3.76
CA VAL A 127 -3.78 -5.49 4.17
C VAL A 127 -4.93 -4.90 4.97
N SER A 128 -6.18 -5.17 4.58
CA SER A 128 -7.35 -4.65 5.30
C SER A 128 -7.48 -5.23 6.71
N LYS A 129 -7.00 -6.45 6.95
CA LYS A 129 -7.04 -7.10 8.26
C LYS A 129 -6.07 -6.46 9.26
N ASN A 130 -4.91 -6.01 8.78
CA ASN A 130 -3.78 -5.55 9.60
C ASN A 130 -3.68 -4.03 9.69
N THR A 131 -4.73 -3.28 9.32
CA THR A 131 -4.68 -1.81 9.29
C THR A 131 -5.98 -1.18 9.78
N HIS A 132 -5.87 0.00 10.42
CA HIS A 132 -7.02 0.83 10.76
C HIS A 132 -7.46 1.68 9.57
N PHE A 133 -6.50 2.27 8.86
CA PHE A 133 -6.72 3.10 7.68
C PHE A 133 -5.93 2.58 6.48
N LEU A 134 -6.59 2.45 5.33
CA LEU A 134 -5.96 2.01 4.09
C LEU A 134 -6.06 3.11 3.04
N LEU A 135 -4.93 3.59 2.53
CA LEU A 135 -4.88 4.60 1.47
C LEU A 135 -4.46 3.94 0.16
N VAL A 136 -5.37 3.91 -0.83
CA VAL A 136 -5.17 3.20 -2.09
C VAL A 136 -5.13 4.17 -3.27
N GLU A 137 -4.11 4.01 -4.11
CA GLU A 137 -4.05 4.59 -5.46
C GLU A 137 -3.87 3.45 -6.47
N ALA A 138 -4.99 3.03 -7.08
CA ALA A 138 -5.01 1.93 -8.03
C ALA A 138 -4.69 2.41 -9.46
N GLN A 139 -3.87 1.65 -10.19
CA GLN A 139 -3.60 1.97 -11.59
C GLN A 139 -4.72 1.54 -12.52
N LEU A 140 -4.99 2.39 -13.52
CA LEU A 140 -6.00 2.13 -14.55
C LEU A 140 -5.60 0.97 -15.48
N TRP A 141 -6.58 0.30 -16.08
CA TRP A 141 -6.37 -0.81 -17.03
C TRP A 141 -5.43 -0.49 -18.20
N LYS A 142 -5.38 0.79 -18.64
CA LYS A 142 -4.42 1.23 -19.66
C LYS A 142 -2.96 0.93 -19.27
N CYS A 143 -2.63 0.98 -17.98
CA CYS A 143 -1.30 0.68 -17.44
C CYS A 143 -0.97 -0.82 -17.54
N TYR A 144 -1.96 -1.71 -17.33
CA TYR A 144 -1.79 -3.17 -17.46
C TYR A 144 -1.35 -3.54 -18.88
N ARG A 145 -2.04 -3.00 -19.90
CA ARG A 145 -1.71 -3.24 -21.31
C ARG A 145 -0.31 -2.75 -21.66
N SER A 146 0.08 -1.57 -21.17
CA SER A 146 1.41 -1.03 -21.40
C SER A 146 2.50 -1.88 -20.72
N ALA A 147 2.29 -2.30 -19.47
CA ALA A 147 3.21 -3.16 -18.75
C ALA A 147 3.40 -4.52 -19.44
N SER A 148 2.30 -5.19 -19.78
CA SER A 148 2.33 -6.48 -20.48
C SER A 148 2.99 -6.40 -21.86
N ARG A 149 2.75 -5.31 -22.61
CA ARG A 149 3.47 -5.05 -23.88
C ARG A 149 4.96 -4.83 -23.71
N ARG A 150 5.37 -4.19 -22.61
CA ARG A 150 6.79 -3.96 -22.30
C ARG A 150 7.50 -5.27 -22.00
N MET A 151 6.92 -6.13 -21.16
CA MET A 151 7.52 -7.43 -20.81
C MET A 151 7.75 -8.30 -22.05
N ARG A 152 6.76 -8.40 -22.95
CA ARG A 152 6.87 -9.13 -24.22
C ARG A 152 8.00 -8.63 -25.13
N ARG A 153 8.36 -7.35 -25.05
CA ARG A 153 9.45 -6.77 -25.85
C ARG A 153 10.82 -7.00 -25.22
N SER A 154 10.88 -7.10 -23.90
CA SER A 154 12.12 -7.28 -23.14
C SER A 154 12.57 -8.74 -23.02
N ASN A 155 11.80 -9.71 -23.52
CA ASN A 155 12.01 -11.16 -23.28
C ASN A 155 12.10 -11.51 -21.77
N GLU A 156 11.48 -10.69 -20.93
CA GLU A 156 11.34 -10.98 -19.50
C GLU A 156 10.18 -11.95 -19.28
N THR A 157 10.12 -12.58 -18.10
CA THR A 157 9.02 -13.47 -17.72
C THR A 157 7.68 -12.79 -17.94
N GLU A 158 6.80 -13.42 -18.72
CA GLU A 158 5.49 -12.85 -18.99
C GLU A 158 4.61 -12.85 -17.73
N PHE A 159 3.83 -11.78 -17.58
CA PHE A 159 2.72 -11.76 -16.63
C PHE A 159 1.66 -12.79 -17.00
N GLN A 160 0.68 -12.99 -16.11
CA GLN A 160 -0.51 -13.76 -16.45
C GLN A 160 -1.19 -13.22 -17.71
N ASN A 161 -1.87 -14.12 -18.43
CA ASN A 161 -2.66 -13.73 -19.59
C ASN A 161 -3.73 -12.70 -19.15
N LEU A 162 -3.69 -11.50 -19.75
CA LEU A 162 -4.63 -10.43 -19.44
C LEU A 162 -6.09 -10.83 -19.68
N GLU A 163 -6.34 -11.75 -20.61
CA GLU A 163 -7.68 -12.26 -20.92
C GLU A 163 -8.23 -13.16 -19.80
N ALA A 164 -7.36 -13.71 -18.95
CA ALA A 164 -7.75 -14.52 -17.80
C ALA A 164 -8.15 -13.68 -16.57
N LEU A 165 -7.86 -12.37 -16.57
CA LEU A 165 -8.18 -11.48 -15.46
C LEU A 165 -9.64 -11.02 -15.59
N SER A 166 -10.47 -11.29 -14.59
CA SER A 166 -11.88 -10.90 -14.58
C SER A 166 -12.10 -9.48 -14.03
N MET A 167 -11.25 -9.01 -13.11
CA MET A 167 -11.29 -7.64 -12.59
C MET A 167 -10.65 -6.63 -13.56
N ASN A 168 -10.93 -6.76 -14.87
CA ASN A 168 -10.24 -6.02 -15.93
C ASN A 168 -11.01 -4.81 -16.50
N VAL A 169 -12.34 -4.77 -16.32
CA VAL A 169 -13.20 -3.61 -16.62
C VAL A 169 -13.37 -2.81 -15.34
N ASN A 170 -13.11 -1.50 -15.38
CA ASN A 170 -13.20 -0.62 -14.20
C ASN A 170 -12.46 -1.18 -12.98
N VAL A 171 -11.17 -1.50 -13.16
CA VAL A 171 -10.29 -2.06 -12.11
C VAL A 171 -10.43 -1.34 -10.76
N GLU A 172 -10.52 -0.01 -10.82
CA GLU A 172 -10.67 0.83 -9.63
C GLU A 172 -11.97 0.53 -8.88
N ASP A 173 -13.10 0.45 -9.59
CA ASP A 173 -14.41 0.14 -9.01
C ASP A 173 -14.43 -1.29 -8.45
N ASN A 174 -13.81 -2.26 -9.14
CA ASN A 174 -13.71 -3.63 -8.62
C ASN A 174 -12.92 -3.70 -7.30
N ILE A 175 -11.83 -2.94 -7.17
CA ILE A 175 -11.05 -2.85 -5.92
C ILE A 175 -11.89 -2.17 -4.83
N HIS A 176 -12.59 -1.09 -5.18
CA HIS A 176 -13.47 -0.37 -4.27
C HIS A 176 -14.58 -1.26 -3.70
N ASP A 177 -15.33 -1.92 -4.59
CA ASP A 177 -16.42 -2.81 -4.23
C ASP A 177 -15.93 -3.97 -3.37
N PHE A 178 -14.76 -4.52 -3.69
CA PHE A 178 -14.17 -5.59 -2.88
C PHE A 178 -13.78 -5.12 -1.47
N LEU A 179 -13.14 -3.95 -1.36
CA LEU A 179 -12.79 -3.37 -0.06
C LEU A 179 -14.02 -3.07 0.80
N GLN A 180 -15.08 -2.52 0.21
CA GLN A 180 -16.29 -2.16 0.96
C GLN A 180 -17.19 -3.35 1.31
N GLY A 181 -17.31 -4.30 0.38
CA GLY A 181 -18.14 -5.49 0.52
C GLY A 181 -17.43 -6.57 1.31
N ARG A 182 -16.33 -7.11 0.78
CA ARG A 182 -15.65 -8.28 1.35
C ARG A 182 -14.74 -7.92 2.52
N CYS A 183 -14.01 -6.82 2.44
CA CYS A 183 -13.08 -6.41 3.51
C CYS A 183 -13.75 -5.57 4.61
N GLY A 184 -15.02 -5.18 4.46
CA GLY A 184 -15.77 -4.45 5.47
C GLY A 184 -15.24 -3.04 5.73
N LEU A 185 -14.56 -2.43 4.76
CA LEU A 185 -14.11 -1.05 4.87
C LEU A 185 -15.20 -0.07 4.41
N GLN A 186 -15.05 1.19 4.80
CA GLN A 186 -15.85 2.31 4.31
C GLN A 186 -14.93 3.45 3.89
N VAL A 187 -15.38 4.23 2.90
CA VAL A 187 -14.64 5.40 2.43
C VAL A 187 -14.68 6.46 3.52
N VAL A 188 -13.51 7.02 3.82
CA VAL A 188 -13.37 8.24 4.63
C VAL A 188 -13.36 9.46 3.70
N GLU A 189 -12.51 9.42 2.68
CA GLU A 189 -12.34 10.53 1.73
C GLU A 189 -11.73 10.03 0.41
N CYS A 190 -12.04 10.70 -0.70
CA CYS A 190 -11.38 10.57 -1.99
C CYS A 190 -10.72 11.89 -2.36
N PHE A 191 -9.38 11.94 -2.33
CA PHE A 191 -8.59 13.16 -2.50
C PHE A 191 -8.41 13.60 -3.96
N GLY A 192 -9.45 13.40 -4.77
CA GLY A 192 -9.45 13.67 -6.21
C GLY A 192 -8.57 12.70 -6.99
N GLN A 193 -8.03 13.18 -8.12
CA GLN A 193 -7.24 12.39 -9.05
C GLN A 193 -5.80 12.91 -9.16
N THR A 194 -4.85 11.99 -9.29
CA THR A 194 -3.48 12.30 -9.71
C THR A 194 -3.44 12.83 -11.14
N GLN A 195 -2.29 13.39 -11.56
CA GLN A 195 -2.06 13.81 -12.95
C GLN A 195 -2.24 12.68 -13.99
N TRP A 196 -2.22 11.42 -13.56
CA TRP A 196 -2.43 10.25 -14.41
C TRP A 196 -3.90 9.79 -14.50
N GLY A 197 -4.80 10.52 -13.83
CA GLY A 197 -6.23 10.24 -13.76
C GLY A 197 -6.60 9.14 -12.75
N ARG A 198 -5.77 8.90 -11.74
CA ARG A 198 -5.98 7.82 -10.75
C ARG A 198 -6.48 8.42 -9.45
N LYS A 199 -7.56 7.87 -8.88
CA LYS A 199 -8.09 8.34 -7.60
C LYS A 199 -7.20 7.89 -6.45
N VAL A 200 -7.15 8.70 -5.39
CA VAL A 200 -6.49 8.36 -4.12
C VAL A 200 -7.58 8.32 -3.06
N THR A 201 -7.90 7.13 -2.57
CA THR A 201 -9.05 6.92 -1.68
C THR A 201 -8.58 6.37 -0.33
N LEU A 202 -9.01 7.04 0.74
CA LEU A 202 -8.81 6.61 2.13
C LEU A 202 -10.01 5.78 2.57
N TYR A 203 -9.72 4.63 3.15
CA TYR A 203 -10.68 3.73 3.73
C TYR A 203 -10.39 3.54 5.22
N LYS A 204 -11.44 3.27 6.00
CA LYS A 204 -11.34 2.80 7.38
C LYS A 204 -12.24 1.60 7.61
N ARG A 205 -11.98 0.81 8.64
CA ARG A 205 -12.87 -0.29 9.03
C ARG A 205 -14.26 0.24 9.44
N LYS A 206 -15.32 -0.46 9.04
CA LYS A 206 -16.66 -0.21 9.59
C LYS A 206 -16.68 -0.62 11.06
N GLU A 207 -17.16 0.25 11.93
CA GLU A 207 -17.44 -0.13 13.31
C GLU A 207 -18.52 -1.22 13.30
N ALA A 208 -18.35 -2.25 14.14
CA ALA A 208 -19.39 -3.25 14.32
C ALA A 208 -20.61 -2.53 14.92
N VAL A 209 -21.77 -2.69 14.28
CA VAL A 209 -23.07 -2.20 14.79
C VAL A 209 -23.48 -3.02 16.00
#